data_AF-A0A1C5Y638-F1
#
_entry.id   AF-A0A1C5Y638-F1
#
_cell.length_a   1.000
_cell.length_b   1.000
_cell.length_c   1.000
_cell.angle_alpha   90.00
_cell.angle_beta   90.00
_cell.angle_gamma   90.00
#
_symmetry.space_group_name_H-M   'P 1'
#
loop_
_entity.id
_entity.type
_entity.pdbx_description
1 polymer ?
#
loop_
_entity_poly.entity_id
_entity_poly.type
_entity_poly.pdbx_seq_one_letter_code
_entity_poly.pdbx_strand_id
1 'polypeptide(L)'
;MTKTESVIRSILGAARPDIRPLAYAVDAAMNLMFVQKIPMDDIYVTDDIYPDVAKLVKNRRGKPSSPETVSRRIERLANLCWDTLVARKLVLEYLGAPLENIRAPRDMIFYLAFYIYLDTPFFIAIQKQPALLF
;
A
#
# COMPACT_ATOMS: atom_id res chain seq x y z
N MET A 1 -6.69 -15.86 1.10
CA MET A 1 -5.92 -14.70 1.59
C MET A 1 -4.79 -14.49 0.61
N THR A 2 -4.66 -13.30 0.02
CA THR A 2 -3.59 -13.02 -0.97
C THR A 2 -2.23 -12.83 -0.28
N LYS A 3 -1.12 -12.85 -1.04
CA LYS A 3 0.23 -12.52 -0.51
C LYS A 3 0.20 -11.15 0.19
N THR A 4 -0.43 -10.18 -0.46
CA THR A 4 -0.60 -8.81 0.03
C THR A 4 -1.35 -8.75 1.36
N GLU A 5 -2.49 -9.44 1.47
CA GLU A 5 -3.21 -9.52 2.74
C GLU A 5 -2.37 -10.17 3.84
N SER A 6 -1.57 -11.20 3.52
CA SER A 6 -0.68 -11.86 4.47
C SER A 6 0.35 -10.91 5.06
N VAL A 7 1.03 -10.15 4.20
CA VAL A 7 2.05 -9.17 4.60
C VAL A 7 1.44 -8.01 5.42
N ILE A 8 0.28 -7.49 5.00
CA ILE A 8 -0.39 -6.45 5.80
C ILE A 8 -0.80 -6.99 7.17
N ARG A 9 -1.24 -8.25 7.27
CA ARG A 9 -1.55 -8.88 8.56
C ARG A 9 -0.32 -9.14 9.41
N SER A 10 0.83 -9.52 8.84
CA SER A 10 2.05 -9.70 9.65
C SER A 10 2.48 -8.39 10.30
N ILE A 11 2.35 -7.27 9.58
CA ILE A 11 2.61 -5.93 10.10
C ILE A 11 1.59 -5.58 11.20
N LEU A 12 0.29 -5.61 10.90
CA LEU A 12 -0.75 -5.16 11.84
C LEU A 12 -0.95 -6.13 13.03
N GLY A 13 -0.47 -7.37 12.93
CA GLY A 13 -0.72 -8.44 13.90
C GLY A 13 -2.19 -8.87 13.94
N ALA A 14 -2.65 -9.35 15.10
CA ALA A 14 -4.04 -9.82 15.30
C ALA A 14 -5.11 -8.71 15.22
N ALA A 15 -4.78 -7.53 14.70
CA ALA A 15 -5.69 -6.42 14.54
C ALA A 15 -6.91 -6.83 13.69
N ARG A 16 -8.08 -6.40 14.16
CA ARG A 16 -9.40 -6.77 13.61
C ARG A 16 -9.91 -5.96 12.40
N PRO A 17 -9.31 -4.83 11.94
CA PRO A 17 -9.95 -4.08 10.87
C PRO A 17 -9.91 -4.86 9.56
N ASP A 18 -10.92 -4.64 8.72
CA ASP A 18 -10.97 -5.18 7.37
C ASP A 18 -9.87 -4.51 6.51
N ILE A 19 -8.78 -5.24 6.30
CA ILE A 19 -7.59 -4.78 5.57
C ILE A 19 -7.75 -4.80 4.04
N ARG A 20 -8.83 -5.40 3.52
CA ARG A 20 -9.04 -5.59 2.07
C ARG A 20 -8.91 -4.31 1.25
N PRO A 21 -9.42 -3.14 1.68
CA PRO A 21 -9.24 -1.91 0.91
C PRO A 21 -7.77 -1.55 0.68
N LEU A 22 -6.93 -1.66 1.71
CA LEU A 22 -5.49 -1.39 1.57
C LEU A 22 -4.82 -2.46 0.70
N ALA A 23 -5.17 -3.74 0.90
CA ALA A 23 -4.62 -4.82 0.09
C ALA A 23 -4.91 -4.63 -1.41
N TYR A 24 -6.15 -4.31 -1.76
CA TYR A 24 -6.52 -4.01 -3.15
C TYR A 24 -5.79 -2.79 -3.71
N ALA A 25 -5.57 -1.76 -2.90
CA ALA A 25 -4.80 -0.58 -3.33
C ALA A 25 -3.34 -0.93 -3.63
N VAL A 26 -2.73 -1.78 -2.80
CA VAL A 26 -1.36 -2.27 -3.01
C VAL A 26 -1.28 -3.17 -4.24
N ASP A 27 -2.25 -4.07 -4.43
CA ASP A 27 -2.34 -4.92 -5.62
C ASP A 27 -2.48 -4.09 -6.91
N ALA A 28 -3.30 -3.04 -6.89
CA ALA A 28 -3.44 -2.10 -7.99
C ALA A 28 -2.13 -1.35 -8.28
N ALA A 29 -1.46 -0.83 -7.24
CA ALA A 29 -0.16 -0.17 -7.39
C ALA A 29 0.90 -1.10 -7.98
N MET A 30 0.96 -2.36 -7.54
CA MET A 30 1.87 -3.37 -8.12
C MET A 30 1.59 -3.59 -9.60
N ASN A 31 0.32 -3.68 -9.99
CA ASN A 31 -0.05 -3.85 -11.39
C ASN A 31 0.37 -2.64 -12.24
N LEU A 32 0.10 -1.41 -11.78
CA LEU A 32 0.49 -0.19 -12.48
C LEU A 32 2.01 -0.09 -12.65
N MET A 33 2.78 -0.24 -11.57
CA MET A 33 4.23 -0.06 -11.61
C MET A 33 4.95 -1.20 -12.32
N PHE A 34 4.61 -2.45 -12.01
CA PHE A 34 5.46 -3.58 -12.42
C PHE A 34 4.93 -4.34 -13.63
N VAL A 35 3.63 -4.31 -13.89
CA VAL A 35 3.04 -4.94 -15.08
C VAL A 35 2.87 -3.92 -16.20
N GLN A 36 2.25 -2.78 -15.90
CA GLN A 36 2.01 -1.73 -16.89
C GLN A 36 3.20 -0.78 -17.07
N LYS A 37 4.23 -0.89 -16.22
CA LYS A 37 5.48 -0.11 -16.30
C LYS A 37 5.26 1.40 -16.23
N ILE A 38 4.25 1.81 -15.48
CA ILE A 38 3.99 3.23 -15.20
C ILE A 38 4.94 3.67 -14.06
N PRO A 39 5.74 4.73 -14.25
CA PRO A 39 6.59 5.27 -13.20
C PRO A 39 5.78 5.62 -11.94
N MET A 40 6.36 5.43 -10.75
CA MET A 40 5.66 5.70 -9.49
C MET A 40 5.17 7.16 -9.39
N ASP A 41 5.95 8.12 -9.89
CA ASP A 41 5.62 9.55 -9.83
C ASP A 41 4.46 9.94 -10.76
N ASP A 42 4.16 9.11 -11.76
CA ASP A 42 3.05 9.31 -12.70
C ASP A 42 1.73 8.70 -12.19
N ILE A 43 1.73 8.03 -11.03
CA ILE A 43 0.54 7.39 -10.47
C ILE A 43 -0.18 8.32 -9.48
N TYR A 44 -1.38 8.74 -9.85
CA TYR A 44 -2.28 9.52 -9.03
C TYR A 44 -3.26 8.59 -8.31
N VAL A 45 -2.98 8.28 -7.04
CA VAL A 45 -3.81 7.32 -6.28
C VAL A 45 -5.30 7.68 -6.23
N THR A 46 -5.65 8.96 -6.34
CA THR A 46 -7.02 9.47 -6.37
C THR A 46 -7.78 9.08 -7.63
N ASP A 47 -7.07 8.93 -8.75
CA ASP A 47 -7.64 8.73 -10.08
C ASP A 47 -7.37 7.31 -10.58
N ASP A 48 -6.17 6.78 -10.33
CA ASP A 48 -5.70 5.50 -10.87
C ASP A 48 -5.94 4.31 -9.95
N ILE A 49 -6.13 4.53 -8.64
CA ILE A 49 -6.23 3.43 -7.65
C ILE A 49 -7.57 3.43 -6.92
N TYR A 50 -7.89 4.51 -6.21
CA TYR A 50 -9.06 4.54 -5.32
C TYR A 50 -10.39 4.28 -6.04
N PRO A 51 -10.64 4.76 -7.27
CA PRO A 51 -11.87 4.46 -7.99
C PRO A 51 -12.05 2.97 -8.30
N ASP A 52 -10.96 2.28 -8.63
CA ASP A 52 -11.02 0.84 -8.92
C ASP A 52 -11.18 0.00 -7.66
N VAL A 53 -10.49 0.36 -6.58
CA VAL A 53 -10.69 -0.30 -5.28
C VAL A 53 -12.13 -0.09 -4.77
N ALA A 54 -12.72 1.07 -5.04
CA ALA A 54 -14.10 1.37 -4.64
C ALA A 54 -15.14 0.43 -5.27
N LYS A 55 -14.89 -0.01 -6.51
CA LYS A 55 -15.71 -1.02 -7.21
C LYS A 55 -15.63 -2.40 -6.54
N LEU A 56 -14.49 -2.73 -5.93
CA LEU A 56 -14.21 -4.02 -5.29
C LEU A 56 -14.73 -4.10 -3.84
N VAL A 57 -14.70 -2.99 -3.11
CA VAL A 57 -15.05 -2.96 -1.69
C VAL A 57 -16.55 -2.75 -1.50
N LYS A 58 -17.25 -3.80 -1.06
CA LYS A 58 -18.68 -3.72 -0.72
C LYS A 58 -18.93 -3.04 0.62
N ASN A 59 -19.93 -2.16 0.66
CA ASN A 59 -20.46 -1.57 1.89
C ASN A 59 -21.38 -2.56 2.63
N ARG A 60 -21.90 -2.16 3.79
CA ARG A 60 -22.78 -3.01 4.63
C ARG A 60 -24.06 -3.48 3.92
N ARG A 61 -24.48 -2.80 2.85
CA ARG A 61 -25.65 -3.16 2.02
C ARG A 61 -25.27 -4.01 0.80
N GLY A 62 -24.02 -4.47 0.71
CA GLY A 62 -23.53 -5.30 -0.40
C GLY A 62 -23.25 -4.54 -1.70
N LYS A 63 -23.41 -3.21 -1.73
CA LYS A 63 -23.13 -2.37 -2.90
C LYS A 63 -21.67 -1.89 -2.91
N PRO A 64 -21.08 -1.57 -4.08
CA PRO A 64 -19.79 -0.89 -4.14
C PRO A 64 -19.77 0.36 -3.25
N SER A 65 -18.63 0.61 -2.61
CA SER A 65 -18.42 1.79 -1.77
C SER A 65 -18.09 2.99 -2.65
N SER A 66 -18.30 4.22 -2.16
CA SER A 66 -17.87 5.40 -2.91
C SER A 66 -16.34 5.56 -2.85
N PRO A 67 -15.70 6.16 -3.88
CA PRO A 67 -14.27 6.44 -3.88
C PRO A 67 -13.80 7.22 -2.64
N GLU A 68 -14.58 8.20 -2.17
CA GLU A 68 -14.24 9.02 -0.98
C GLU A 68 -14.34 8.24 0.33
N THR A 69 -15.21 7.24 0.38
CA THR A 69 -15.32 6.36 1.55
C THR A 69 -14.14 5.39 1.59
N VAL A 70 -13.75 4.88 0.42
CA VAL A 70 -12.65 3.93 0.28
C VAL A 70 -11.30 4.60 0.47
N SER A 71 -11.07 5.79 -0.09
CA SER A 71 -9.84 6.55 0.11
C SER A 71 -9.54 6.76 1.59
N ARG A 72 -10.51 7.30 2.36
CA ARG A 72 -10.38 7.49 3.81
C ARG A 72 -10.15 6.18 4.59
N ARG A 73 -10.63 5.04 4.08
CA ARG A 73 -10.36 3.73 4.71
C ARG A 73 -8.94 3.28 4.40
N ILE A 74 -8.49 3.43 3.15
CA ILE A 74 -7.12 3.10 2.72
C ILE A 74 -6.13 3.96 3.49
N GLU A 75 -6.32 5.28 3.53
CA GLU A 75 -5.42 6.22 4.23
C GLU A 75 -5.28 5.90 5.72
N ARG A 76 -6.39 5.59 6.40
CA ARG A 76 -6.35 5.17 7.81
C ARG A 76 -5.61 3.86 8.01
N LEU A 77 -5.80 2.89 7.12
CA LEU A 77 -5.08 1.61 7.19
C LEU A 77 -3.60 1.78 6.88
N ALA A 78 -3.25 2.64 5.92
CA ALA A 78 -1.88 2.98 5.58
C ALA A 78 -1.15 3.64 6.75
N ASN A 79 -1.76 4.64 7.38
CA ASN A 79 -1.22 5.26 8.60
C ASN A 79 -1.09 4.24 9.72
N LEU A 80 -2.09 3.38 9.92
CA LEU A 80 -2.00 2.33 10.93
C LEU A 80 -0.86 1.34 10.65
N CYS A 81 -0.60 0.98 9.39
CA CYS A 81 0.55 0.17 9.00
C CYS A 81 1.86 0.88 9.36
N TRP A 82 1.98 2.16 9.03
CA TRP A 82 3.14 2.98 9.38
C TRP A 82 3.37 3.02 10.89
N ASP A 83 2.36 3.41 11.66
CA ASP A 83 2.43 3.49 13.13
C ASP A 83 2.85 2.15 13.74
N THR A 84 2.34 1.04 13.17
CA THR A 84 2.68 -0.30 13.65
C THR A 84 4.12 -0.70 13.30
N LEU A 85 4.62 -0.34 12.11
CA LEU A 85 6.02 -0.57 11.74
C LEU A 85 6.95 0.19 12.70
N VAL A 86 6.65 1.45 13.00
CA VAL A 86 7.42 2.26 13.97
C VAL A 86 7.37 1.64 15.36
N ALA A 87 6.17 1.36 15.88
CA ALA A 87 5.99 0.81 17.22
C ALA A 87 6.69 -0.54 17.41
N ARG A 88 6.77 -1.36 16.35
CA ARG A 88 7.43 -2.67 16.38
C ARG A 88 8.89 -2.64 15.94
N LYS A 89 9.45 -1.46 15.62
CA LYS A 89 10.83 -1.30 15.13
C LYS A 89 11.12 -2.08 13.83
N LEU A 90 10.12 -2.20 12.96
CA LEU A 90 10.18 -2.94 11.69
C LEU A 90 10.44 -2.02 10.48
N VAL A 91 10.62 -0.72 10.68
CA VAL A 91 10.82 0.25 9.59
C VAL A 91 11.99 -0.14 8.69
N LEU A 92 13.15 -0.49 9.27
CA LEU A 92 14.32 -0.88 8.49
C LEU A 92 14.09 -2.18 7.70
N GLU A 93 13.37 -3.14 8.28
CA GLU A 93 13.08 -4.43 7.66
C GLU A 93 12.19 -4.29 6.42
N TYR A 94 11.14 -3.46 6.50
CA TYR A 94 10.17 -3.31 5.42
C TYR A 94 10.54 -2.22 4.40
N LEU A 95 11.21 -1.15 4.85
CA LEU A 95 11.53 0.00 3.98
C LEU A 95 13.00 0.03 3.55
N GLY A 96 13.92 -0.54 4.33
CA GLY A 96 15.34 -0.60 3.98
C GLY A 96 16.12 0.68 4.29
N ALA A 97 15.50 1.65 4.95
CA ALA A 97 16.15 2.83 5.49
C ALA A 97 15.44 3.29 6.78
N PRO A 98 16.15 3.93 7.72
CA PRO A 98 15.50 4.61 8.83
C PRO A 98 14.71 5.80 8.28
N LEU A 99 13.40 5.83 8.56
CA LEU A 99 12.52 6.92 8.17
C LEU A 99 11.84 7.45 9.43
N GLU A 100 11.87 8.77 9.62
CA GLU A 100 11.22 9.42 10.77
C GLU A 100 9.70 9.46 10.61
N ASN A 101 9.22 9.76 9.40
CA ASN A 101 7.80 9.78 9.07
C ASN A 101 7.56 9.60 7.56
N ILE A 102 6.39 9.08 7.19
CA ILE A 102 5.89 9.11 5.82
C ILE A 102 5.42 10.52 5.46
N ARG A 103 5.48 10.89 4.18
CA ARG A 103 5.00 12.20 3.71
C ARG A 103 3.49 12.18 3.53
N ALA A 104 2.95 11.07 3.03
CA ALA A 104 1.53 10.88 2.83
C ALA A 104 1.14 9.40 2.97
N PRO A 105 -0.15 9.08 3.26
CA PRO A 105 -0.60 7.68 3.37
C PRO A 105 -0.36 6.84 2.11
N ARG A 106 -0.33 7.48 0.93
CA ARG A 106 -0.01 6.80 -0.33
C ARG A 106 1.38 6.17 -0.34
N ASP A 107 2.34 6.74 0.39
CA ASP A 107 3.72 6.24 0.42
C ASP A 107 3.74 4.80 0.91
N MET A 108 2.92 4.47 1.92
CA MET A 108 2.79 3.10 2.41
C MET A 108 2.18 2.15 1.37
N ILE A 109 1.34 2.62 0.46
CA ILE A 109 0.80 1.79 -0.63
C ILE A 109 1.96 1.36 -1.54
N PHE A 110 2.78 2.32 -1.96
CA PHE A 110 3.92 2.07 -2.84
C PHE A 110 5.02 1.26 -2.13
N TYR A 111 5.38 1.61 -0.91
CA TYR A 111 6.40 0.88 -0.14
C TYR A 111 6.06 -0.61 0.01
N LEU A 112 4.79 -0.91 0.34
CA LEU A 112 4.32 -2.29 0.42
C LEU A 112 4.30 -2.95 -0.96
N ALA A 113 3.90 -2.25 -2.01
CA ALA A 113 3.92 -2.79 -3.38
C ALA A 113 5.33 -3.21 -3.82
N PHE A 114 6.35 -2.39 -3.57
CA PHE A 114 7.74 -2.75 -3.85
C PHE A 114 8.19 -3.96 -3.01
N TYR A 115 7.95 -3.93 -1.69
CA TYR A 115 8.33 -5.02 -0.80
C TYR A 115 7.67 -6.35 -1.20
N ILE A 116 6.37 -6.33 -1.51
CA ILE A 116 5.62 -7.55 -1.85
C ILE A 116 5.99 -8.07 -3.23
N TYR A 117 6.17 -7.20 -4.22
CA TYR A 117 6.44 -7.62 -5.60
C TYR A 117 7.89 -8.07 -5.79
N LEU A 118 8.85 -7.30 -5.27
CA LEU A 118 10.28 -7.54 -5.47
C LEU A 118 10.95 -8.33 -4.34
N ASP A 119 10.21 -8.63 -3.26
CA ASP A 119 10.75 -9.23 -2.03
C ASP A 119 11.94 -8.42 -1.48
N THR A 120 11.93 -7.11 -1.73
CA THR A 120 13.03 -6.19 -1.46
C THR A 120 12.48 -4.89 -0.87
N PRO A 121 13.04 -4.38 0.24
CA PRO A 121 12.59 -3.12 0.84
C PRO A 121 12.71 -1.94 -0.12
N PHE A 122 11.75 -1.02 -0.05
CA PHE A 122 11.58 0.08 -1.01
C PHE A 122 12.88 0.85 -1.30
N PHE A 123 13.56 1.37 -0.26
CA PHE A 123 14.74 2.21 -0.44
C PHE A 123 15.92 1.43 -1.06
N ILE A 124 15.98 0.11 -0.83
CA ILE A 124 16.98 -0.75 -1.47
C ILE A 124 16.62 -1.02 -2.93
N ALA A 125 15.32 -1.23 -3.22
CA ALA A 125 14.86 -1.49 -4.58
C ALA A 125 15.10 -0.28 -5.50
N ILE A 126 14.78 0.94 -5.06
CA ILE A 126 15.00 2.15 -5.86
C ILE A 126 16.48 2.50 -6.05
N GLN A 127 17.35 2.14 -5.09
CA GLN A 127 18.80 2.31 -5.25
C GLN A 127 19.35 1.39 -6.34
N LYS A 128 18.83 0.16 -6.43
CA LYS A 128 19.22 -0.81 -7.47
C LYS A 128 18.64 -0.46 -8.84
N GLN A 129 17.43 0.08 -8.87
CA GLN A 129 16.73 0.40 -10.11
C GLN A 129 15.97 1.74 -10.02
N PRO A 130 16.67 2.87 -10.21
CA PRO A 130 16.06 4.20 -10.10
C PRO A 130 14.95 4.47 -11.13
N ALA A 131 14.98 3.80 -12.28
CA ALA A 131 13.97 3.90 -13.35
C ALA A 131 12.58 3.36 -12.96
N LEU A 132 12.40 2.87 -11.74
CA LEU A 132 11.07 2.54 -11.20
C LEU A 132 10.37 3.77 -10.60
N LEU A 133 11.12 4.85 -10.35
CA LEU A 133 10.57 6.12 -9.86
C LEU A 133 10.14 7.05 -11.01
N PHE A 134 10.94 7.10 -12.08
CA PHE A 134 10.84 8.04 -13.21
C PHE A 134 10.89 7.30 -14.56
#